data_AF-A0A920UW80-F1
#
_entry.id   AF-A0A920UW80-F1
#
_cell.length_a   1.000
_cell.length_b   1.000
_cell.length_c   1.000
_cell.angle_alpha   90.00
_cell.angle_beta   90.00
_cell.angle_gamma   90.00
#
_symmetry.space_group_name_H-M   'P 1'
#
loop_
_entity.id
_entity.type
_entity.pdbx_description
1 polymer ?
#
loop_
_entity_poly.entity_id
_entity_poly.type
_entity_poly.pdbx_seq_one_letter_code
_entity_poly.pdbx_strand_id
1 'polypeptide(L)'
;MPEAAGALAKAGLASRTNTLFSLPMLFFMGASAHLTGIGRVPMSSDGGTSELAIGLTLLIVAALEFNAIKGKTGPMTSVTGVIHCGIGLMIALLLIIEFL
;
A
#
# COMPACT_ATOMS: atom_id res chain seq x y z
N MET A 1 3.26 31.04 -15.19
CA MET A 1 1.97 30.37 -14.93
C MET A 1 1.84 30.13 -13.44
N PRO A 2 1.00 30.87 -12.71
CA PRO A 2 0.90 30.80 -11.25
C PRO A 2 0.45 29.42 -10.71
N GLU A 3 -0.37 28.68 -11.46
CA GLU A 3 -0.88 27.35 -11.06
C GLU A 3 0.13 26.20 -11.16
N ALA A 4 1.26 26.40 -11.87
CA ALA A 4 2.19 25.32 -12.19
C ALA A 4 2.85 24.70 -10.94
N ALA A 5 3.15 25.53 -9.93
CA ALA A 5 3.77 25.06 -8.68
C ALA A 5 2.82 24.15 -7.88
N GLY A 6 1.53 24.52 -7.79
CA GLY A 6 0.52 23.72 -7.12
C GLY A 6 0.24 22.40 -7.83
N ALA A 7 0.19 22.43 -9.17
CA ALA A 7 0.04 21.22 -9.99
C ALA A 7 1.22 20.25 -9.82
N LEU A 8 2.46 20.75 -9.82
CA LEU A 8 3.67 19.94 -9.59
C LEU A 8 3.67 19.28 -8.20
N ALA A 9 3.27 20.00 -7.16
CA ALA A 9 3.19 19.45 -5.82
C ALA A 9 2.18 18.28 -5.72
N LYS A 10 1.01 18.42 -6.35
CA LYS A 10 0.01 17.33 -6.41
C LYS A 10 0.48 16.15 -7.24
N ALA A 11 1.09 16.39 -8.40
CA ALA A 11 1.65 15.34 -9.23
C ALA A 11 2.72 14.54 -8.47
N GLY A 12 3.58 15.23 -7.70
CA GLY A 12 4.58 14.60 -6.84
C GLY A 12 3.96 13.75 -5.73
N LEU A 13 2.90 14.22 -5.07
CA LEU A 13 2.19 13.43 -4.06
C LEU A 13 1.57 12.14 -4.63
N ALA A 14 0.90 12.27 -5.78
CA ALA A 14 0.31 11.12 -6.47
C ALA A 14 1.36 10.10 -6.89
N SER A 15 2.46 10.55 -7.50
CA SER A 15 3.56 9.67 -7.92
C SER A 15 4.18 8.92 -6.74
N ARG A 16 4.45 9.61 -5.62
CA ARG A 16 5.02 8.97 -4.43
C ARG A 16 4.07 7.98 -3.79
N THR A 17 2.76 8.24 -3.83
CA THR A 17 1.74 7.28 -3.34
C THR A 17 1.70 6.03 -4.21
N ASN A 18 1.82 6.18 -5.53
CA ASN A 18 1.96 5.03 -6.44
C ASN A 18 3.25 4.22 -6.15
N THR A 19 4.39 4.89 -5.94
CA THR A 19 5.63 4.22 -5.53
C THR A 19 5.48 3.51 -4.19
N LEU A 20 4.82 4.12 -3.20
CA LEU A 20 4.53 3.50 -1.91
C LEU A 20 3.71 2.21 -2.06
N PHE A 21 2.71 2.20 -2.94
CA PHE A 21 1.90 1.01 -3.23
C PHE A 21 2.62 -0.06 -4.04
N SER A 22 3.64 0.29 -4.82
CA SER A 22 4.36 -0.68 -5.64
C SER A 22 5.08 -1.77 -4.82
N LEU A 23 5.54 -1.45 -3.61
CA LEU A 23 6.19 -2.40 -2.69
C LEU A 23 5.24 -3.51 -2.20
N PRO A 24 4.11 -3.20 -1.52
CA PRO A 24 3.14 -4.22 -1.14
C PRO A 24 2.59 -4.97 -2.36
N MET A 25 2.32 -4.27 -3.46
CA MET A 25 1.79 -4.92 -4.67
C MET A 25 2.75 -5.97 -5.22
N LEU A 26 4.05 -5.63 -5.35
CA LEU A 26 5.06 -6.58 -5.81
C LEU A 26 5.18 -7.79 -4.86
N PHE A 27 5.17 -7.53 -3.55
CA PHE A 27 5.23 -8.59 -2.54
C PHE A 27 4.04 -9.55 -2.65
N PHE A 28 2.80 -9.04 -2.66
CA PHE A 28 1.60 -9.89 -2.70
C PHE A 28 1.44 -10.60 -4.04
N MET A 29 1.84 -9.98 -5.15
CA MET A 29 1.86 -10.65 -6.45
C MET A 29 2.82 -11.83 -6.46
N GLY A 30 4.04 -11.66 -5.91
CA GLY A 30 4.99 -12.75 -5.75
C GLY A 30 4.52 -13.82 -4.76
N ALA A 31 3.89 -13.39 -3.65
CA ALA A 31 3.39 -14.29 -2.63
C ALA A 31 2.25 -15.18 -3.13
N SER A 32 1.32 -14.61 -3.90
CA SER A 32 0.23 -15.36 -4.53
C SER A 32 0.73 -16.48 -5.45
N ALA A 33 1.84 -16.27 -6.16
CA ALA A 33 2.40 -17.25 -7.08
C ALA A 33 3.29 -18.31 -6.40
N HIS A 34 3.99 -17.95 -5.31
CA HIS A 34 5.07 -18.79 -4.75
C HIS A 34 4.86 -19.25 -3.30
N LEU A 35 4.00 -18.59 -2.52
CA LEU A 35 3.72 -18.95 -1.12
C LEU A 35 2.38 -19.72 -1.01
N THR A 36 2.28 -20.85 -1.73
CA THR A 36 1.12 -21.76 -1.69
C THR A 36 1.33 -22.97 -0.75
N GLY A 37 2.48 -23.06 -0.07
CA GLY A 37 2.91 -24.19 0.76
C GLY A 37 2.94 -23.94 2.28
N ILE A 38 3.93 -24.48 3.00
CA ILE A 38 4.12 -24.19 4.44
C ILE A 38 4.66 -22.76 4.57
N GLY A 39 3.97 -21.89 5.31
CA GLY A 39 4.19 -20.44 5.29
C GLY A 39 3.32 -19.68 4.27
N ARG A 40 2.26 -20.32 3.77
CA ARG A 40 1.29 -19.69 2.87
C ARG A 40 0.59 -18.50 3.51
N VAL A 41 0.51 -17.40 2.77
CA VAL A 41 -0.34 -16.26 3.14
C VAL A 41 -1.80 -16.76 3.05
N PRO A 42 -2.73 -16.39 3.96
CA PRO A 42 -4.09 -16.93 4.00
C PRO A 42 -4.90 -16.79 2.72
N MET A 43 -4.52 -15.89 1.81
CA MET A 43 -5.05 -15.85 0.44
C MET A 43 -4.90 -17.19 -0.31
N SER A 44 -3.91 -18.00 0.05
CA SER A 44 -3.64 -19.33 -0.52
C SER A 44 -4.10 -20.48 0.39
N SER A 45 -4.84 -20.19 1.46
CA SER A 45 -5.43 -21.19 2.35
C SER A 45 -6.84 -21.60 1.88
N ASP A 46 -7.25 -22.84 2.15
CA ASP A 46 -8.59 -23.37 1.79
C ASP A 46 -9.76 -22.55 2.39
N GLY A 47 -9.51 -21.83 3.49
CA GLY A 47 -10.47 -20.94 4.13
C GLY A 47 -10.48 -19.49 3.59
N GLY A 48 -9.53 -19.14 2.72
CA GLY A 48 -9.37 -17.80 2.17
C GLY A 48 -8.99 -16.72 3.19
N THR A 49 -9.06 -15.46 2.77
CA THR A 49 -8.86 -14.29 3.64
C THR A 49 -10.19 -13.87 4.27
N SER A 50 -10.17 -13.55 5.56
CA SER A 50 -11.32 -13.08 6.33
C SER A 50 -11.96 -11.81 5.71
N GLU A 51 -13.30 -11.72 5.74
CA GLU A 51 -14.02 -10.54 5.24
C GLU A 51 -13.59 -9.26 5.95
N LEU A 52 -13.25 -9.36 7.26
CA LEU A 52 -12.76 -8.23 8.04
C LEU A 52 -11.37 -7.77 7.56
N ALA A 53 -10.47 -8.71 7.24
CA ALA A 53 -9.15 -8.40 6.70
C ALA A 53 -9.22 -7.75 5.32
N ILE A 54 -10.12 -8.25 4.45
CA ILE A 54 -10.40 -7.64 3.14
C ILE A 54 -10.93 -6.22 3.33
N GLY A 55 -11.95 -6.04 4.18
CA GLY A 55 -12.56 -4.73 4.45
C GLY A 55 -11.56 -3.72 4.99
N LEU A 56 -10.71 -4.12 5.94
CA LEU A 56 -9.69 -3.24 6.52
C LEU A 56 -8.58 -2.89 5.51
N THR A 57 -8.15 -3.85 4.69
CA THR A 57 -7.16 -3.61 3.62
C THR A 57 -7.68 -2.58 2.62
N LEU A 58 -8.92 -2.75 2.15
CA LEU A 58 -9.57 -1.81 1.24
C LEU A 58 -9.75 -0.42 1.88
N LEU A 59 -10.13 -0.35 3.15
CA LEU A 59 -10.23 0.91 3.89
C LEU A 59 -8.90 1.67 3.93
N ILE A 60 -7.80 0.97 4.24
CA ILE A 60 -6.46 1.55 4.32
C ILE A 60 -6.03 2.08 2.95
N VAL A 61 -6.18 1.27 1.90
CA VAL A 61 -5.84 1.67 0.52
C VAL A 61 -6.66 2.88 0.09
N ALA A 62 -7.98 2.85 0.29
CA ALA A 62 -8.86 3.96 -0.07
C ALA A 62 -8.51 5.26 0.68
N ALA A 63 -8.15 5.17 1.96
CA ALA A 63 -7.72 6.34 2.74
C ALA A 63 -6.40 6.94 2.21
N LEU A 64 -5.43 6.09 1.85
CA LEU A 64 -4.16 6.52 1.24
C LEU A 64 -4.35 7.11 -0.16
N GLU A 65 -5.23 6.53 -0.99
CA GLU A 65 -5.60 7.07 -2.30
C GLU A 65 -6.32 8.42 -2.18
N PHE A 66 -7.21 8.57 -1.20
CA PHE A 66 -7.84 9.86 -0.92
C PHE A 66 -6.80 10.92 -0.53
N ASN A 67 -5.81 10.53 0.29
CA ASN A 67 -4.66 11.41 0.60
C ASN A 67 -3.84 11.74 -0.66
N ALA A 68 -3.73 10.84 -1.65
CA ALA A 68 -3.04 11.14 -2.91
C ALA A 68 -3.72 12.26 -3.72
N ILE A 69 -5.05 12.38 -3.65
CA ILE A 69 -5.84 13.35 -4.42
C ILE A 69 -5.95 14.70 -3.71
N LYS A 70 -6.18 14.70 -2.39
CA LYS A 70 -6.52 15.90 -1.61
C LYS A 70 -5.58 16.17 -0.43
N GLY A 71 -4.65 15.27 -0.18
CA GLY A 71 -3.87 15.26 1.05
C GLY A 71 -2.54 15.99 0.97
N LYS A 72 -1.65 15.61 1.89
CA LYS A 72 -0.32 16.20 2.07
C LYS A 72 0.74 15.10 2.01
N THR A 73 1.96 15.49 1.66
CA THR A 73 3.11 14.58 1.50
C THR A 73 3.60 13.95 2.81
N GLY A 74 3.41 14.59 3.96
CA GLY A 74 3.78 14.01 5.26
C GLY A 74 5.23 13.45 5.27
N PRO A 75 5.46 12.20 5.72
CA PRO A 75 6.79 11.59 5.76
C PRO A 75 7.34 11.21 4.37
N MET A 76 6.53 11.30 3.32
CA MET A 76 6.88 10.99 1.93
C MET A 76 7.45 12.20 1.20
N THR A 77 8.14 13.12 1.89
CA THR A 77 8.84 14.25 1.26
C THR A 77 10.15 13.81 0.61
N SER A 78 10.80 12.77 1.13
CA SER A 78 12.03 12.18 0.61
C SER A 78 11.79 10.77 0.04
N VAL A 79 12.69 10.32 -0.84
CA VAL A 79 12.66 8.96 -1.40
C VAL A 79 12.77 7.91 -0.29
N THR A 80 13.70 8.12 0.66
CA THR A 80 13.86 7.25 1.82
C THR A 80 12.58 7.16 2.65
N GLY A 81 11.87 8.28 2.84
CA GLY A 81 10.58 8.29 3.54
C GLY A 81 9.52 7.45 2.83
N VAL A 82 9.44 7.53 1.50
CA VAL A 82 8.53 6.69 0.69
C VAL A 82 8.84 5.21 0.85
N ILE A 83 10.12 4.83 0.83
CA ILE A 83 10.55 3.43 1.00
C ILE A 83 10.15 2.90 2.37
N HIS A 84 10.44 3.64 3.45
CA HIS A 84 10.05 3.22 4.80
C HIS A 84 8.53 3.10 4.95
N CYS A 85 7.77 4.05 4.41
CA CYS A 85 6.31 4.00 4.44
C CYS A 85 5.76 2.83 3.61
N GLY A 86 6.37 2.51 2.47
CA GLY A 86 5.97 1.36 1.64
C GLY A 86 6.30 0.01 2.28
N ILE A 87 7.46 -0.12 2.94
CA ILE A 87 7.79 -1.31 3.74
C ILE A 87 6.84 -1.42 4.94
N GLY A 88 6.59 -0.32 5.64
CA GLY A 88 5.64 -0.27 6.75
C GLY A 88 4.24 -0.67 6.33
N LEU A 89 3.75 -0.16 5.19
CA LEU A 89 2.47 -0.54 4.62
C LEU A 89 2.43 -2.03 4.25
N MET A 90 3.47 -2.53 3.57
CA MET A 90 3.58 -3.95 3.22
C MET A 90 3.47 -4.86 4.45
N ILE A 91 4.21 -4.56 5.52
CA ILE A 91 4.16 -5.32 6.76
C ILE A 91 2.77 -5.22 7.39
N ALA A 92 2.19 -4.02 7.47
CA ALA A 92 0.87 -3.82 8.05
C ALA A 92 -0.21 -4.63 7.31
N LEU A 93 -0.22 -4.60 5.97
CA LEU A 93 -1.16 -5.37 5.16
C LEU A 93 -0.93 -6.88 5.30
N LEU A 94 0.32 -7.32 5.41
CA LEU A 94 0.66 -8.72 5.63
C LEU A 94 0.13 -9.19 6.97
N LEU A 95 0.36 -8.43 8.05
CA LEU A 95 -0.13 -8.76 9.39
C LEU A 95 -1.66 -8.79 9.44
N ILE A 96 -2.34 -7.85 8.76
CA ILE A 96 -3.80 -7.84 8.69
C ILE A 96 -4.30 -9.09 7.97
N ILE A 97 -3.72 -9.45 6.84
CA ILE A 97 -4.14 -10.61 6.08
C ILE A 97 -3.85 -11.90 6.86
N GLU A 98 -2.68 -12.02 7.48
CA GLU A 98 -2.22 -13.23 8.20
C GLU A 98 -3.01 -13.51 9.48
N PHE A 99 -3.34 -12.48 10.26
CA PHE A 99 -3.82 -12.64 11.64
C PHE A 99 -5.31 -12.33 11.84
N LEU A 100 -6.02 -11.82 10.82
CA LEU A 100 -7.43 -11.46 10.91
C LEU A 100 -8.29 -12.23 9.90
#